data_AF-A0ABD2Y934-F1
#
_entry.id   AF-A0ABD2Y934-F1
#
_cell.length_a   1.000
_cell.length_b   1.000
_cell.length_c   1.000
_cell.angle_alpha   90.00
_cell.angle_beta   90.00
_cell.angle_gamma   90.00
#
_symmetry.space_group_name_H-M   'P 1'
#
loop_
_entity.id
_entity.type
_entity.pdbx_description
1 polymer ?
#
loop_
_entity_poly.entity_id
_entity_poly.type
_entity_poly.pdbx_seq_one_letter_code
_entity_poly.pdbx_strand_id
1 'polypeptide(L)'
;MWQEWKERNPMELAELIFLGSNPFNFGSTINQIITREDPNLGNTEQQKNALIKLEQLNLKNWYYIKHFFLAEFVYYASFCGNTWNNEIGNKLFNKLPGALGLEINKRYREEVINKRMETDKDIGISLGQRIMFIIKILVEKCTNIQISRQLKNETSFCSQIYTPQHYDKEERPRYKNRRSIKQISRRKNYYTKRSQARKSYLNKDRHVKKYDLDRTYRKKLYCYTCNNPDHLSSVCPRRINMTNRKVMLVNNT
;
A
#
# COMPACT_ATOMS: atom_id res chain seq x y z
N MET A 1 14.43 -55.89 2.17
CA MET A 1 13.69 -54.71 1.65
C MET A 1 12.51 -55.07 0.75
N TRP A 2 12.67 -55.43 -0.54
CA TRP A 2 11.51 -55.72 -1.42
C TRP A 2 10.66 -56.91 -0.94
N GLN A 3 11.28 -58.00 -0.48
CA GLN A 3 10.55 -59.15 0.06
C GLN A 3 9.76 -58.78 1.33
N GLU A 4 10.37 -58.07 2.27
CA GLU A 4 9.72 -57.58 3.50
C GLU A 4 8.59 -56.58 3.22
N TRP A 5 8.73 -55.74 2.19
CA TRP A 5 7.67 -54.81 1.79
C TRP A 5 6.44 -55.55 1.27
N LYS A 6 6.63 -56.60 0.46
CA LYS A 6 5.52 -57.44 -0.03
C LYS A 6 4.75 -58.11 1.11
N GLU A 7 5.45 -58.54 2.15
CA GLU A 7 4.82 -59.13 3.35
C GLU A 7 4.03 -58.09 4.16
N ARG A 8 4.52 -56.83 4.21
CA ARG A 8 3.88 -55.75 4.96
C ARG A 8 2.69 -55.12 4.24
N ASN A 9 2.74 -55.02 2.92
CA ASN A 9 1.74 -54.33 2.09
C ASN A 9 1.13 -55.24 1.01
N PRO A 10 0.34 -56.26 1.38
CA PRO A 10 -0.24 -57.20 0.42
C PRO A 10 -1.28 -56.56 -0.52
N MET A 11 -1.97 -55.50 -0.07
CA MET A 11 -2.99 -54.80 -0.87
C MET A 11 -2.37 -53.97 -2.00
N GLU A 12 -1.32 -53.19 -1.70
CA GLU A 12 -0.60 -52.40 -2.72
C GLU A 12 0.07 -53.32 -3.77
N LEU A 13 0.56 -54.48 -3.32
CA LEU A 13 1.09 -55.50 -4.24
C LEU A 13 0.01 -56.08 -5.16
N ALA A 14 -1.19 -56.35 -4.64
CA ALA A 14 -2.31 -56.84 -5.44
C ALA A 14 -2.76 -55.80 -6.49
N GLU A 15 -2.77 -54.51 -6.13
CA GLU A 15 -3.05 -53.41 -7.06
C GLU A 15 -1.98 -53.31 -8.15
N LEU A 16 -0.70 -53.43 -7.80
CA LEU A 16 0.40 -53.47 -8.77
C LEU A 16 0.27 -54.62 -9.76
N ILE A 17 -0.09 -55.81 -9.27
CA ILE A 17 -0.31 -56.99 -10.13
C ILE A 17 -1.53 -56.76 -11.03
N PHE A 18 -2.61 -56.17 -10.50
CA PHE A 18 -3.82 -55.84 -11.25
C PHE A 18 -3.57 -54.84 -12.39
N LEU A 19 -2.74 -53.83 -12.16
CA LEU A 19 -2.34 -52.85 -13.18
C LEU A 19 -1.47 -53.46 -14.30
N GLY A 20 -1.03 -54.70 -14.14
CA GLY A 20 -0.26 -55.45 -15.13
C GLY A 20 1.22 -55.10 -15.15
N SER A 21 1.97 -55.80 -16.02
CA SER A 21 3.42 -55.67 -16.14
C SER A 21 3.84 -54.36 -16.81
N ASN A 22 3.76 -53.26 -16.06
CA ASN A 22 4.23 -51.95 -16.48
C ASN A 22 5.52 -51.57 -15.71
N PRO A 23 6.67 -51.44 -16.38
CA PRO A 23 7.94 -51.08 -15.73
C PRO A 23 7.88 -49.72 -15.03
N PHE A 24 7.00 -48.79 -15.45
CA PHE A 24 6.83 -47.50 -14.79
C PHE A 24 6.20 -47.64 -13.39
N ASN A 25 5.21 -48.52 -13.22
CA ASN A 25 4.54 -48.74 -11.94
C ASN A 25 5.45 -49.45 -10.92
N PHE A 26 6.26 -50.39 -11.42
CA PHE A 26 7.29 -51.02 -10.61
C PHE A 26 8.40 -50.01 -10.24
N GLY A 27 8.83 -49.20 -11.20
CA GLY A 27 9.85 -48.18 -10.97
C GLY A 27 9.40 -47.13 -9.93
N SER A 28 8.17 -46.64 -10.02
CA SER A 28 7.62 -45.67 -9.05
C SER A 28 7.50 -46.26 -7.65
N THR A 29 7.03 -47.50 -7.52
CA THR A 29 6.87 -48.16 -6.21
C THR A 29 8.22 -48.50 -5.57
N ILE A 30 9.19 -48.99 -6.33
CA ILE A 30 10.56 -49.17 -5.84
C ILE A 30 11.17 -47.83 -5.43
N ASN A 31 10.98 -46.78 -6.24
CA ASN A 31 11.46 -45.44 -5.89
C ASN A 31 10.82 -44.95 -4.58
N GLN A 32 9.51 -45.17 -4.39
CA GLN A 32 8.80 -44.84 -3.15
C GLN A 32 9.29 -45.68 -1.96
N ILE A 33 9.64 -46.95 -2.15
CA ILE A 33 10.20 -47.78 -1.07
C ILE A 33 11.58 -47.26 -0.63
N ILE A 34 12.40 -46.83 -1.58
CA ILE A 34 13.77 -46.37 -1.33
C ILE A 34 13.80 -44.94 -0.78
N THR A 35 13.14 -44.02 -1.48
CA THR A 35 13.18 -42.58 -1.19
C THR A 35 12.06 -42.13 -0.26
N ARG A 36 11.00 -42.94 -0.11
CA ARG A 36 9.76 -42.57 0.58
C ARG A 36 9.03 -41.39 -0.04
N GLU A 37 9.41 -41.03 -1.26
CA GLU A 37 8.79 -39.97 -2.05
C GLU A 37 8.19 -40.57 -3.32
N ASP A 38 7.07 -39.99 -3.77
CA ASP A 38 6.55 -40.25 -5.10
C ASP A 38 6.46 -38.93 -5.89
N PRO A 39 7.37 -38.70 -6.85
CA PRO A 39 7.37 -37.47 -7.65
C PRO A 39 6.15 -37.38 -8.59
N ASN A 40 5.55 -38.50 -8.97
CA ASN A 40 4.40 -38.52 -9.88
C ASN A 40 3.09 -38.18 -9.15
N LEU A 41 2.95 -38.63 -7.90
CA LEU A 41 1.80 -38.32 -7.05
C LEU A 41 1.94 -36.99 -6.29
N GLY A 42 3.05 -36.29 -6.44
CA GLY A 42 3.28 -35.01 -5.76
C GLY A 42 3.59 -35.16 -4.27
N ASN A 43 4.14 -36.30 -3.86
CA ASN A 43 4.44 -36.66 -2.47
C ASN A 43 5.93 -36.46 -2.12
N THR A 44 6.58 -35.46 -2.70
CA THR A 44 7.96 -35.10 -2.32
C THR A 44 7.98 -34.22 -1.06
N GLU A 45 9.04 -34.33 -0.26
CA GLU A 45 9.27 -33.46 0.89
C GLU A 45 9.34 -31.99 0.46
N GLN A 46 9.90 -31.72 -0.71
CA GLN A 46 9.97 -30.38 -1.28
C GLN A 46 8.58 -29.78 -1.55
N GLN A 47 7.65 -30.57 -2.06
CA GLN A 47 6.26 -30.14 -2.28
C GLN A 47 5.52 -29.90 -0.97
N LYS A 48 5.73 -30.75 0.04
CA LYS A 48 5.19 -30.53 1.39
C LYS A 48 5.73 -29.24 2.00
N ASN A 49 7.02 -28.99 1.88
CA ASN A 49 7.66 -27.76 2.34
C ASN A 49 7.14 -26.52 1.60
N ALA A 50 6.89 -26.63 0.30
CA ALA A 50 6.28 -25.56 -0.48
C ALA A 50 4.83 -25.29 -0.04
N LEU A 51 4.05 -26.32 0.32
CA LEU A 51 2.70 -26.17 0.84
C LEU A 51 2.71 -25.43 2.18
N ILE A 52 3.62 -25.80 3.08
CA ILE A 52 3.82 -25.12 4.37
C ILE A 52 4.17 -23.65 4.14
N LYS A 53 5.11 -23.35 3.22
CA LYS A 53 5.47 -21.98 2.86
C LYS A 53 4.27 -21.21 2.32
N LEU A 54 3.47 -21.83 1.45
CA LEU A 54 2.24 -21.24 0.91
C LEU A 54 1.26 -20.87 2.02
N GLU A 55 1.08 -21.72 3.02
CA GLU A 55 0.22 -21.44 4.17
C GLU A 55 0.74 -20.30 5.04
N GLN A 56 2.04 -20.19 5.21
CA GLN A 56 2.70 -19.09 5.95
C GLN A 56 2.63 -17.74 5.22
N LEU A 57 2.46 -17.73 3.89
CA LEU A 57 2.35 -16.49 3.13
C LEU A 57 1.19 -15.62 3.61
N ASN A 58 1.45 -14.35 3.88
CA ASN A 58 0.42 -13.37 4.21
C ASN A 58 0.79 -12.00 3.66
N LEU A 59 -0.17 -11.31 3.06
CA LEU A 59 0.06 -10.03 2.44
C LEU A 59 -0.14 -8.90 3.45
N LYS A 60 0.96 -8.26 3.84
CA LYS A 60 0.93 -7.15 4.83
C LYS A 60 0.54 -5.80 4.23
N ASN A 61 0.95 -5.54 2.98
CA ASN A 61 0.74 -4.25 2.32
C ASN A 61 0.37 -4.47 0.84
N TRP A 62 -0.69 -3.78 0.40
CA TRP A 62 -1.19 -3.77 -0.97
C TRP A 62 -0.14 -3.37 -2.01
N TYR A 63 0.92 -2.64 -1.64
CA TYR A 63 2.02 -2.32 -2.56
C TYR A 63 2.67 -3.58 -3.17
N TYR A 64 2.80 -4.66 -2.39
CA TYR A 64 3.46 -5.89 -2.83
C TYR A 64 2.52 -6.90 -3.49
N ILE A 65 1.27 -6.51 -3.81
CA ILE A 65 0.24 -7.41 -4.34
C ILE A 65 0.68 -8.16 -5.61
N LYS A 66 1.39 -7.50 -6.50
CA LYS A 66 1.91 -8.11 -7.75
C LYS A 66 2.98 -9.16 -7.45
N HIS A 67 3.90 -8.85 -6.55
CA HIS A 67 4.96 -9.77 -6.12
C HIS A 67 4.35 -10.98 -5.40
N PHE A 68 3.44 -10.73 -4.45
CA PHE A 68 2.75 -11.77 -3.71
C PHE A 68 2.00 -12.74 -4.62
N PHE A 69 1.23 -12.26 -5.59
CA PHE A 69 0.52 -13.16 -6.51
C PHE A 69 1.47 -13.93 -7.43
N LEU A 70 2.37 -13.22 -8.13
CA LEU A 70 3.16 -13.83 -9.21
C LEU A 70 4.38 -14.59 -8.70
N ALA A 71 5.14 -14.01 -7.78
CA ALA A 71 6.43 -14.56 -7.36
C ALA A 71 6.28 -15.59 -6.22
N GLU A 72 5.28 -15.43 -5.36
CA GLU A 72 5.16 -16.27 -4.17
C GLU A 72 3.98 -17.23 -4.27
N PHE A 73 2.75 -16.72 -4.38
CA PHE A 73 1.56 -17.56 -4.25
C PHE A 73 1.38 -18.52 -5.42
N VAL A 74 1.47 -18.04 -6.67
CA VAL A 74 1.37 -18.91 -7.85
C VAL A 74 2.55 -19.87 -7.92
N TYR A 75 3.76 -19.41 -7.62
CA TYR A 75 4.97 -20.24 -7.64
C TYR A 75 4.87 -21.43 -6.68
N TYR A 76 4.54 -21.19 -5.41
CA TYR A 76 4.40 -22.31 -4.46
C TYR A 76 3.18 -23.17 -4.77
N ALA A 77 2.08 -22.59 -5.27
CA ALA A 77 0.90 -23.36 -5.65
C ALA A 77 1.17 -24.28 -6.86
N SER A 78 1.92 -23.81 -7.85
CA SER A 78 2.34 -24.63 -9.01
C SER A 78 3.35 -25.68 -8.62
N PHE A 79 4.31 -25.35 -7.75
CA PHE A 79 5.30 -26.30 -7.27
C PHE A 79 4.64 -27.49 -6.54
N CYS A 80 3.60 -27.23 -5.74
CA CYS A 80 2.84 -28.27 -5.05
C CYS A 80 1.82 -29.02 -5.94
N GLY A 81 1.63 -28.63 -7.20
CA GLY A 81 0.59 -29.19 -8.07
C GLY A 81 -0.85 -28.81 -7.69
N ASN A 82 -1.06 -27.89 -6.76
CA ASN A 82 -2.38 -27.57 -6.20
C ASN A 82 -3.06 -26.34 -6.83
N THR A 83 -2.74 -26.02 -8.09
CA THR A 83 -3.28 -24.83 -8.79
C THR A 83 -4.77 -24.91 -9.09
N TRP A 84 -5.33 -26.12 -9.13
CA TRP A 84 -6.74 -26.39 -9.36
C TRP A 84 -7.52 -26.69 -8.07
N ASN A 85 -6.83 -26.73 -6.92
CA ASN A 85 -7.48 -26.99 -5.65
C ASN A 85 -8.30 -25.77 -5.20
N ASN A 86 -9.61 -25.94 -5.12
CA ASN A 86 -10.56 -24.90 -4.72
C ASN A 86 -10.31 -24.40 -3.29
N GLU A 87 -9.84 -25.25 -2.38
CA GLU A 87 -9.55 -24.86 -1.00
C GLU A 87 -8.40 -23.87 -0.93
N ILE A 88 -7.31 -24.15 -1.64
CA ILE A 88 -6.17 -23.23 -1.73
C ILE A 88 -6.57 -21.93 -2.43
N GLY A 89 -7.38 -22.04 -3.49
CA GLY A 89 -7.97 -20.88 -4.15
C GLY A 89 -8.87 -20.04 -3.24
N ASN A 90 -9.57 -20.64 -2.28
CA ASN A 90 -10.37 -19.92 -1.29
C ASN A 90 -9.49 -19.28 -0.21
N LYS A 91 -8.43 -19.99 0.23
CA LYS A 91 -7.42 -19.47 1.16
C LYS A 91 -6.73 -18.21 0.61
N LEU A 92 -6.58 -18.07 -0.71
CA LEU A 92 -6.04 -16.85 -1.35
C LEU A 92 -6.80 -15.59 -0.90
N PHE A 93 -8.13 -15.63 -0.91
CA PHE A 93 -8.95 -14.47 -0.56
C PHE A 93 -8.82 -14.12 0.93
N ASN A 94 -8.63 -15.12 1.80
CA ASN A 94 -8.41 -14.90 3.23
C ASN A 94 -7.04 -14.26 3.52
N LYS A 95 -6.07 -14.38 2.60
CA LYS A 95 -4.74 -13.76 2.71
C LYS A 95 -4.71 -12.30 2.26
N LEU A 96 -5.81 -11.76 1.73
CA LEU A 96 -5.93 -10.34 1.38
C LEU A 96 -6.26 -9.51 2.64
N PRO A 97 -5.50 -8.44 2.92
CA PRO A 97 -5.68 -7.67 4.15
C PRO A 97 -6.82 -6.65 4.06
N GLY A 98 -7.51 -6.46 5.19
CA GLY A 98 -8.43 -5.33 5.41
C GLY A 98 -9.79 -5.44 4.72
N ALA A 99 -10.56 -4.36 4.78
CA ALA A 99 -11.95 -4.31 4.29
C ALA A 99 -12.06 -4.56 2.78
N LEU A 100 -11.06 -4.13 2.00
CA LEU A 100 -11.02 -4.36 0.56
C LEU A 100 -10.93 -5.86 0.22
N GLY A 101 -10.14 -6.64 0.96
CA GLY A 101 -10.05 -8.09 0.76
C GLY A 101 -11.38 -8.80 1.01
N LEU A 102 -12.10 -8.40 2.07
CA LEU A 102 -13.43 -8.90 2.37
C LEU A 102 -14.46 -8.54 1.29
N GLU A 103 -14.43 -7.31 0.78
CA GLU A 103 -15.29 -6.85 -0.32
C GLU A 103 -15.05 -7.69 -1.59
N ILE A 104 -13.79 -7.93 -1.94
CA ILE A 104 -13.40 -8.74 -3.10
C ILE A 104 -13.91 -10.19 -2.95
N ASN A 105 -13.75 -10.79 -1.77
CA ASN A 105 -14.23 -12.16 -1.50
C ASN A 105 -15.76 -12.24 -1.65
N LYS A 106 -16.48 -11.24 -1.12
CA LYS A 106 -17.95 -11.18 -1.24
C LYS A 106 -18.38 -11.07 -2.71
N ARG A 107 -17.82 -10.11 -3.47
CA ARG A 107 -18.10 -9.97 -4.91
C ARG A 107 -17.75 -11.23 -5.70
N TYR A 108 -16.65 -11.90 -5.37
CA TYR A 108 -16.25 -13.13 -6.04
C TYR A 108 -17.29 -14.24 -5.88
N ARG A 109 -17.80 -14.43 -4.65
CA ARG A 109 -18.85 -15.41 -4.36
C ARG A 109 -20.14 -15.09 -5.13
N GLU A 110 -20.54 -13.82 -5.16
CA GLU A 110 -21.75 -13.38 -5.86
C GLU A 110 -21.64 -13.48 -7.38
N GLU A 111 -20.53 -13.03 -7.97
CA GLU A 111 -20.38 -12.94 -9.43
C GLU A 111 -19.94 -14.24 -10.09
N VAL A 112 -19.12 -15.04 -9.41
CA VAL A 112 -18.48 -16.23 -10.02
C VAL A 112 -19.10 -17.51 -9.50
N ILE A 113 -19.31 -17.65 -8.20
CA ILE A 113 -19.86 -18.90 -7.64
C ILE A 113 -21.36 -18.97 -7.93
N ASN A 114 -22.14 -17.95 -7.52
CA ASN A 114 -23.60 -18.00 -7.68
C ASN A 114 -24.03 -18.04 -9.16
N LYS A 115 -23.38 -17.26 -10.03
CA LYS A 115 -23.71 -17.26 -11.48
C LYS A 115 -23.26 -18.53 -12.20
N ARG A 116 -22.19 -19.21 -11.74
CA ARG A 116 -21.79 -20.50 -12.34
C ARG A 116 -22.65 -21.66 -11.88
N MET A 117 -23.22 -21.61 -10.67
CA MET A 117 -24.19 -22.63 -10.23
C MET A 117 -25.44 -22.69 -11.11
N GLU A 118 -25.75 -21.64 -11.88
CA GLU A 118 -26.82 -21.63 -12.88
C GLU A 118 -26.41 -22.22 -14.23
N THR A 119 -25.10 -22.35 -14.51
CA THR A 119 -24.55 -22.84 -15.78
C THR A 119 -23.83 -24.15 -15.55
N ASP A 120 -24.59 -25.24 -15.62
CA ASP A 120 -24.27 -26.64 -15.32
C ASP A 120 -23.02 -27.22 -16.04
N LYS A 121 -21.82 -26.75 -15.69
CA LYS A 121 -20.55 -27.40 -16.02
C LYS A 121 -19.56 -27.20 -14.88
N ASP A 122 -19.23 -28.31 -14.24
CA ASP A 122 -18.25 -28.47 -13.16
C ASP A 122 -16.81 -28.26 -13.64
N ILE A 123 -16.57 -27.15 -14.34
CA ILE A 123 -15.24 -26.74 -14.79
C ILE A 123 -14.55 -26.13 -13.57
N GLY A 124 -13.62 -26.90 -13.00
CA GLY A 124 -12.79 -26.49 -11.88
C GLY A 124 -12.20 -25.09 -12.08
N ILE A 125 -12.26 -24.27 -11.02
CA ILE A 125 -11.77 -22.89 -11.07
C ILE A 125 -10.28 -22.92 -10.75
N SER A 126 -9.45 -22.61 -11.75
CA SER A 126 -8.01 -22.48 -11.53
C SER A 126 -7.66 -21.24 -10.71
N LEU A 127 -6.55 -21.33 -9.98
CA LEU A 127 -5.98 -20.23 -9.22
C LEU A 127 -5.76 -18.96 -10.07
N GLY A 128 -5.37 -19.13 -11.34
CA GLY A 128 -5.17 -18.02 -12.27
C GLY A 128 -6.45 -17.20 -12.51
N GLN A 129 -7.60 -17.86 -12.63
CA GLN A 129 -8.90 -17.16 -12.80
C GLN A 129 -9.23 -16.30 -11.57
N ARG A 130 -8.92 -16.79 -10.37
CA ARG A 130 -9.13 -16.06 -9.11
C ARG A 130 -8.23 -14.82 -9.04
N ILE A 131 -6.96 -14.96 -9.39
CA ILE A 131 -6.01 -13.83 -9.41
C ILE A 131 -6.43 -12.79 -10.43
N MET A 132 -6.83 -13.21 -11.64
CA MET A 132 -7.30 -12.31 -12.68
C MET A 132 -8.54 -11.52 -12.22
N PHE A 133 -9.46 -12.17 -11.51
CA PHE A 133 -10.61 -11.50 -10.91
C PHE A 133 -10.20 -10.44 -9.88
N ILE A 134 -9.25 -10.75 -9.00
CA ILE A 134 -8.75 -9.77 -8.03
C ILE A 134 -8.11 -8.58 -8.75
N ILE A 135 -7.28 -8.82 -9.76
CA ILE A 135 -6.66 -7.76 -10.57
C ILE A 135 -7.72 -6.89 -11.22
N LYS A 136 -8.78 -7.48 -11.80
CA LYS A 136 -9.90 -6.74 -12.40
C LYS A 136 -10.53 -5.76 -11.40
N ILE A 137 -10.83 -6.20 -10.17
CA ILE A 137 -11.40 -5.31 -9.14
C ILE A 137 -10.40 -4.23 -8.71
N LEU A 138 -9.12 -4.58 -8.56
CA LEU A 138 -8.09 -3.60 -8.21
C LEU A 138 -7.96 -2.50 -9.27
N VAL A 139 -8.05 -2.85 -10.56
CA VAL A 139 -8.07 -1.88 -11.65
C VAL A 139 -9.27 -0.94 -11.53
N GLU A 140 -10.48 -1.48 -11.29
CA GLU A 140 -11.70 -0.67 -11.08
C GLU A 140 -11.56 0.29 -9.88
N LYS A 141 -10.99 -0.16 -8.77
CA LYS A 141 -10.76 0.71 -7.60
C LYS A 141 -9.71 1.78 -7.91
N CYS A 142 -8.65 1.45 -8.63
CA CYS A 142 -7.63 2.41 -9.07
C CYS A 142 -8.20 3.48 -10.02
N THR A 143 -9.06 3.11 -10.96
CA THR A 143 -9.73 4.07 -11.85
C THR A 143 -10.67 5.00 -11.07
N ASN A 144 -11.46 4.45 -10.14
CA ASN A 144 -12.33 5.25 -9.27
C ASN A 144 -11.54 6.24 -8.39
N ILE A 145 -10.38 5.83 -7.88
CA ILE A 145 -9.49 6.72 -7.13
C ILE A 145 -8.98 7.85 -8.04
N GLN A 146 -8.57 7.53 -9.27
CA GLN A 146 -8.09 8.53 -10.22
C GLN A 146 -9.19 9.56 -10.56
N ILE A 147 -10.41 9.08 -10.83
CA ILE A 147 -11.59 9.92 -11.05
C ILE A 147 -11.83 10.81 -9.82
N SER A 148 -11.80 10.24 -8.61
CA SER A 148 -12.00 11.03 -7.38
C SER A 148 -10.95 12.12 -7.17
N ARG A 149 -9.70 11.92 -7.62
CA ARG A 149 -8.63 12.92 -7.55
C ARG A 149 -8.86 14.04 -8.57
N GLN A 150 -9.30 13.70 -9.77
CA GLN A 150 -9.68 14.69 -10.79
C GLN A 150 -10.83 15.55 -10.28
N LEU A 151 -11.89 14.93 -9.76
CA LEU A 151 -13.03 15.63 -9.17
C LEU A 151 -12.62 16.56 -8.03
N LYS A 152 -11.65 16.16 -7.18
CA LYS A 152 -11.11 17.00 -6.10
C LYS A 152 -10.36 18.24 -6.60
N ASN A 153 -9.69 18.15 -7.73
CA ASN A 153 -8.96 19.27 -8.31
C ASN A 153 -9.91 20.25 -9.02
N GLU A 154 -11.00 19.74 -9.58
CA GLU A 154 -12.00 20.51 -10.34
C GLU A 154 -13.28 20.79 -9.53
N THR A 155 -13.21 20.84 -8.19
CA THR A 155 -14.41 21.04 -7.32
C THR A 155 -15.12 22.37 -7.48
N SER A 156 -14.66 23.27 -8.37
CA SER A 156 -15.31 24.54 -8.66
C SER A 156 -16.75 24.38 -9.17
N PHE A 157 -17.07 23.25 -9.81
CA PHE A 157 -18.46 22.97 -10.20
C PHE A 157 -19.33 22.55 -9.00
N CYS A 158 -18.76 21.99 -7.93
CA CYS A 158 -19.53 21.55 -6.76
C CYS A 158 -20.21 22.70 -6.02
N SER A 159 -19.67 23.92 -6.11
CA SER A 159 -20.36 25.12 -5.60
C SER A 159 -21.55 25.58 -6.46
N GLN A 160 -21.65 25.10 -7.69
CA GLN A 160 -22.76 25.41 -8.61
C GLN A 160 -23.91 24.39 -8.50
N ILE A 161 -23.65 23.21 -7.92
CA ILE A 161 -24.66 22.16 -7.72
C ILE A 161 -25.22 22.27 -6.30
N TYR A 162 -26.49 22.67 -6.18
CA TYR A 162 -27.19 22.67 -4.91
C TYR A 162 -27.36 21.25 -4.37
N THR A 163 -26.73 20.95 -3.23
CA THR A 163 -26.93 19.68 -2.51
C THR A 163 -27.99 19.83 -1.41
N PRO A 164 -28.67 18.75 -0.96
CA PRO A 164 -29.64 18.80 0.14
C PRO A 164 -29.10 19.49 1.41
N GLN A 165 -27.79 19.37 1.66
CA GLN A 165 -27.08 20.01 2.78
C GLN A 165 -26.94 21.55 2.65
N HIS A 166 -27.27 22.13 1.49
CA HIS A 166 -27.33 23.58 1.28
C HIS A 166 -28.70 24.18 1.63
N TYR A 167 -29.76 23.38 1.73
CA TYR A 167 -31.10 23.88 2.09
C TYR A 167 -31.19 24.31 3.57
N ASP A 168 -30.38 23.72 4.46
CA ASP A 168 -30.34 24.06 5.89
C ASP A 168 -29.34 25.16 6.24
N LYS A 169 -28.62 25.72 5.26
CA LYS A 169 -27.84 26.94 5.50
C LYS A 169 -28.79 28.11 5.45
N GLU A 170 -29.55 28.31 6.52
CA GLU A 170 -30.10 29.63 6.84
C GLU A 170 -28.98 30.65 6.60
N GLU A 171 -29.30 31.71 5.85
CA GLU A 171 -28.37 32.79 5.58
C GLU A 171 -27.82 33.27 6.92
N ARG A 172 -26.60 32.83 7.29
CA ARG A 172 -25.94 33.32 8.49
C ARG A 172 -25.97 34.83 8.37
N PRO A 173 -26.59 35.56 9.33
CA PRO A 173 -26.77 36.99 9.20
C PRO A 173 -25.40 37.57 8.92
N ARG A 174 -25.25 38.23 7.76
CA ARG A 174 -24.02 38.92 7.39
C ARG A 174 -23.67 39.77 8.60
N TYR A 175 -22.63 39.38 9.34
CA TYR A 175 -22.19 40.13 10.51
C TYR A 175 -21.95 41.54 10.01
N LYS A 176 -22.85 42.47 10.34
CA LYS A 176 -22.69 43.89 10.02
C LYS A 176 -21.28 44.22 10.48
N ASN A 177 -20.43 44.63 9.55
CA ASN A 177 -19.06 45.04 9.83
C ASN A 177 -19.10 45.93 11.06
N ARG A 178 -18.72 45.37 12.22
CA ARG A 178 -18.57 46.17 13.44
C ARG A 178 -17.46 47.13 13.07
N ARG A 179 -17.85 48.40 12.92
CA ARG A 179 -16.97 49.55 12.75
C ARG A 179 -15.71 49.31 13.59
N SER A 180 -14.56 49.53 12.97
CA SER A 180 -13.24 49.38 13.57
C SER A 180 -13.23 49.96 14.98
N ILE A 181 -13.35 49.08 15.98
CA ILE A 181 -13.04 49.44 17.35
C ILE A 181 -11.53 49.64 17.32
N LYS A 182 -11.12 50.92 17.38
CA LYS A 182 -9.74 51.34 17.58
C LYS A 182 -9.09 50.41 18.59
N GLN A 183 -7.88 49.97 18.24
CA GLN A 183 -7.10 48.98 18.96
C GLN A 183 -7.01 49.28 20.46
N ILE A 184 -7.93 48.73 21.24
CA ILE A 184 -7.69 48.51 22.66
C ILE A 184 -6.83 47.27 22.69
N SER A 185 -5.53 47.48 22.87
CA SER A 185 -4.52 46.47 23.16
C SER A 185 -5.01 45.55 24.28
N ARG A 186 -5.66 44.44 23.89
CA ARG A 186 -5.95 43.34 24.80
C ARG A 186 -4.63 42.60 24.98
N ARG A 187 -3.87 42.97 26.01
CA ARG A 187 -2.79 42.13 26.54
C ARG A 187 -3.38 40.73 26.74
N LYS A 188 -2.92 39.78 25.93
CA LYS A 188 -3.30 38.37 26.07
C LYS A 188 -2.72 37.90 27.41
N ASN A 189 -3.56 37.76 28.42
CA ASN A 189 -3.22 37.00 29.61
C ASN A 189 -3.16 35.53 29.19
N TYR A 190 -1.96 35.05 28.91
CA TYR A 190 -1.71 33.62 28.75
C TYR A 190 -1.84 32.98 30.14
N TYR A 191 -2.99 32.38 30.43
CA TYR A 191 -3.06 31.37 31.48
C TYR A 191 -2.28 30.16 30.96
N THR A 192 -1.02 30.05 31.37
CA THR A 192 -0.29 28.79 31.25
C THR A 192 -1.01 27.79 32.14
N LYS A 193 -1.87 26.95 31.55
CA LYS A 193 -2.20 25.67 32.18
C LYS A 193 -0.84 25.01 32.46
N ARG A 194 -0.50 24.83 33.74
CA ARG A 194 0.67 24.05 34.16
C ARG A 194 0.54 22.67 33.52
N SER A 195 1.28 22.42 32.44
CA SER A 195 1.45 21.08 31.95
C SER A 195 2.27 20.32 33.01
N GLN A 196 1.79 19.16 33.42
CA GLN A 196 2.53 18.20 34.25
C GLN A 196 3.65 17.49 33.45
N ALA A 197 3.90 17.91 32.21
CA ALA A 197 5.01 17.42 31.42
C ALA A 197 6.31 17.97 32.01
N ARG A 198 7.13 17.08 32.60
CA ARG A 198 8.51 17.36 33.00
C ARG A 198 9.20 18.17 31.90
N LYS A 199 9.78 19.32 32.29
CA LYS A 199 10.55 20.19 31.40
C LYS A 199 11.55 19.34 30.61
N SER A 200 11.49 19.37 29.28
CA SER A 200 12.64 18.91 28.51
C SER A 200 13.81 19.80 28.90
N TYR A 201 14.96 19.18 29.14
CA TYR A 201 16.21 19.85 29.50
C TYR A 201 16.63 20.70 28.29
N LEU A 202 16.10 21.93 28.22
CA LEU A 202 16.47 22.90 27.22
C LEU A 202 17.89 23.32 27.57
N ASN A 203 18.87 22.75 26.86
CA ASN A 203 20.28 23.14 26.92
C ASN A 203 20.39 24.65 26.71
N LYS A 204 20.48 25.41 27.82
CA LYS A 204 20.57 26.88 27.82
C LYS A 204 21.84 27.37 27.10
N ASP A 205 22.84 26.52 26.96
CA ASP A 205 24.16 26.91 26.45
C ASP A 205 24.28 26.88 24.93
N ARG A 206 23.28 26.36 24.19
CA ARG A 206 23.38 26.28 22.72
C ARG A 206 22.90 27.53 21.98
N HIS A 207 22.22 28.46 22.66
CA HIS A 207 21.62 29.66 22.03
C HIS A 207 22.13 31.00 22.58
N VAL A 208 23.06 30.99 23.54
CA VAL A 208 23.74 32.22 23.96
C VAL A 208 24.95 32.41 23.05
N LYS A 209 24.80 33.26 22.02
CA LYS A 209 25.95 33.77 21.27
C LYS A 209 26.90 34.41 22.28
N LYS A 210 28.15 33.92 22.37
CA LYS A 210 29.22 34.61 23.11
C LYS A 210 29.27 36.07 22.65
N TYR A 211 29.24 36.99 23.60
CA TYR A 211 29.35 38.41 23.35
C TYR A 211 30.82 38.72 23.04
N ASP A 212 31.15 38.94 21.77
CA ASP A 212 32.48 39.43 21.34
C ASP A 212 32.57 40.94 21.60
N LEU A 213 33.51 41.35 22.45
CA LEU A 213 33.77 42.76 22.79
C LEU A 213 34.44 43.55 21.66
N ASP A 214 35.09 42.87 20.70
CA ASP A 214 35.89 43.51 19.63
C ASP A 214 35.16 43.71 18.29
N ARG A 215 33.85 43.43 18.21
CA ARG A 215 33.09 43.76 17.01
C ARG A 215 32.71 45.23 17.01
N THR A 216 33.49 46.05 16.31
CA THR A 216 33.06 47.37 15.83
C THR A 216 31.85 47.19 14.91
N TYR A 217 30.66 47.11 15.50
CA TYR A 217 29.40 46.90 14.80
C TYR A 217 29.14 48.14 13.94
N ARG A 218 29.50 48.10 12.66
CA ARG A 218 29.06 49.11 11.71
C ARG A 218 27.53 48.98 11.64
N LYS A 219 26.80 49.84 12.37
CA LYS A 219 25.33 49.93 12.44
C LYS A 219 24.70 50.37 11.10
N LYS A 220 25.25 49.95 9.97
CA LYS A 220 24.71 50.20 8.63
C LYS A 220 24.44 48.84 7.99
N LEU A 221 23.17 48.44 7.99
CA LEU A 221 22.70 47.24 7.30
C LEU A 221 22.58 47.58 5.82
N TYR A 222 23.34 46.89 4.98
CA TYR A 222 23.26 47.03 3.53
C TYR A 222 22.15 46.15 2.97
N CYS A 223 21.39 46.66 2.02
CA CYS A 223 20.44 45.88 1.23
C CYS A 223 21.19 44.80 0.44
N TYR A 224 20.92 43.52 0.69
CA TYR A 224 21.52 42.41 -0.08
C TYR A 224 21.21 42.45 -1.58
N THR A 225 20.18 43.19 -2.01
CA THR A 225 19.73 43.23 -3.40
C THR A 225 20.46 44.31 -4.22
N CYS A 226 20.93 45.38 -3.59
CA CYS A 226 21.56 46.52 -4.28
C CYS A 226 22.76 47.13 -3.56
N ASN A 227 23.19 46.54 -2.44
CA ASN A 227 24.26 47.00 -1.54
C ASN A 227 24.14 48.44 -1.04
N ASN A 228 22.96 49.07 -1.12
CA ASN A 228 22.72 50.38 -0.52
C ASN A 228 22.41 50.26 0.98
N PRO A 229 22.99 51.12 1.84
CA PRO A 229 22.77 51.11 3.29
C PRO A 229 21.44 51.74 3.74
N ASP A 230 20.67 52.31 2.82
CA ASP A 230 19.53 53.18 3.12
C ASP A 230 18.20 52.42 3.31
N HIS A 231 18.14 51.14 2.92
CA HIS A 231 16.93 50.32 3.05
C HIS A 231 17.25 48.84 3.21
N LEU A 232 16.27 48.07 3.69
CA LEU A 232 16.34 46.61 3.79
C LEU A 232 15.92 45.94 2.48
N SER A 233 16.43 44.74 2.21
CA SER A 233 16.10 43.95 1.00
C SER A 233 14.61 43.68 0.80
N SER A 234 13.82 43.69 1.87
CA SER A 234 12.37 43.52 1.80
C SER A 234 11.64 44.69 1.12
N VAL A 235 12.22 45.90 1.20
CA VAL A 235 11.65 47.16 0.68
C VAL A 235 12.49 47.70 -0.50
N CYS A 236 13.33 46.85 -1.10
CA CYS A 236 14.22 47.30 -2.17
C CYS A 236 13.44 47.67 -3.44
N PRO A 237 13.63 48.89 -3.99
CA PRO A 237 12.95 49.30 -5.23
C PRO A 237 13.39 48.48 -6.46
N ARG A 238 14.56 47.81 -6.39
CA ARG A 238 15.06 46.92 -7.46
C ARG A 238 14.62 45.45 -7.32
N ARG A 239 13.74 45.12 -6.36
CA ARG A 239 13.33 43.74 -6.05
C ARG A 239 12.68 43.01 -7.24
N ILE A 240 12.01 43.74 -8.13
CA ILE A 240 11.26 43.18 -9.26
C ILE A 240 12.20 42.73 -10.41
N ASN A 241 13.40 43.32 -10.52
CA ASN A 241 14.29 43.12 -11.67
C ASN A 241 15.12 41.82 -11.62
N MET A 242 14.95 40.98 -10.60
CA MET A 242 15.75 39.75 -10.43
C MET A 242 15.11 38.48 -10.98
N THR A 243 13.81 38.49 -11.31
CA THR A 243 13.17 37.31 -11.94
C THR A 243 13.57 37.14 -13.40
N ASN A 244 14.03 38.21 -14.06
CA ASN A 244 14.55 38.17 -15.43
C ASN A 244 16.08 38.01 -15.44
N ARG A 245 16.54 36.76 -15.55
CA ARG A 245 17.95 36.35 -15.62
C ARG A 245 18.79 37.06 -16.70
N LYS A 246 18.16 37.73 -17.67
CA LYS A 246 18.81 38.47 -18.77
C LYS A 246 19.42 39.83 -18.35
N VAL A 247 18.99 40.43 -17.24
CA VAL A 247 19.46 41.78 -16.82
C VAL A 247 20.79 41.75 -16.07
N MET A 248 21.19 40.59 -15.53
CA MET A 248 22.48 40.42 -14.81
C MET A 248 23.72 40.52 -15.72
N LEU A 249 23.56 40.46 -17.05
CA LEU A 249 24.67 40.52 -18.00
C LEU A 249 25.01 41.93 -18.50
N VAL A 250 24.16 42.92 -18.24
CA VAL A 250 24.33 44.30 -18.77
C VAL A 250 25.10 45.20 -17.80
N ASN A 251 25.22 44.82 -16.52
CA ASN A 251 25.83 45.69 -15.50
C ASN A 251 27.29 45.33 -15.16
N ASN A 252 27.93 44.46 -15.96
CA ASN A 252 29.34 44.05 -15.80
C ASN A 252 30.23 44.46 -17.00
N THR A 253 29.86 45.53 -17.70
CA THR A 253 30.71 46.30 -18.61
C THR A 253 30.64 47.76 -18.20
#